data_AF-A0A975I5X6-F1
#
_entry.id   AF-A0A975I5X6-F1
#
_cell.length_a   1.000
_cell.length_b   1.000
_cell.length_c   1.000
_cell.angle_alpha   90.00
_cell.angle_beta   90.00
_cell.angle_gamma   90.00
#
_symmetry.space_group_name_H-M   'P 1'
#
loop_
_entity.id
_entity.type
_entity.pdbx_description
1 polymer ?
#
loop_
_entity_poly.entity_id
_entity_poly.type
_entity_poly.pdbx_seq_one_letter_code
_entity_poly.pdbx_strand_id
1 'polypeptide(L)' 'MKSDLVEQASEIVTDPLVLINLVSQRVRQLNSGRSPLIPTRPSMGAADIALTEIIEGKIKLIERPLPQ' A
#
# COMPACT_ATOMS: atom_id res chain seq x y z
N MET A 1 -2.92 -7.81 -11.96
CA MET A 1 -3.30 -6.78 -10.97
C MET A 1 -4.74 -6.43 -11.26
N LYS A 2 -5.63 -6.49 -10.26
CA LYS A 2 -7.01 -6.06 -10.46
C LYS A 2 -7.01 -4.53 -10.54
N SER A 3 -7.44 -3.99 -11.68
CA SER A 3 -7.52 -2.56 -11.93
C SER A 3 -8.35 -1.85 -10.85
N ASP A 4 -9.36 -2.54 -10.30
CA ASP A 4 -10.28 -2.02 -9.29
C ASP A 4 -9.57 -1.54 -8.00
N LEU A 5 -8.56 -2.27 -7.53
CA LEU A 5 -7.84 -1.90 -6.29
C LEU A 5 -6.97 -0.66 -6.50
N VAL A 6 -6.46 -0.47 -7.72
CA VAL A 6 -5.65 0.71 -8.06
C VAL A 6 -6.53 1.95 -8.14
N GLU A 7 -7.71 1.83 -8.74
CA GLU A 7 -8.70 2.93 -8.80
C GLU A 7 -9.13 3.34 -7.39
N GLN A 8 -9.54 2.39 -6.55
CA GLN A 8 -9.94 2.67 -5.16
C GLN A 8 -8.81 3.30 -4.34
N ALA A 9 -7.57 2.80 -4.49
CA ALA A 9 -6.43 3.38 -3.80
C ALA A 9 -6.10 4.80 -4.30
N SER A 10 -6.40 5.11 -5.56
CA SER A 10 -6.19 6.44 -6.16
C SER A 10 -7.19 7.48 -5.65
N GLU A 11 -8.37 7.06 -5.17
CA GLU A 11 -9.31 7.95 -4.48
C GLU A 11 -8.78 8.42 -3.12
N ILE A 12 -7.93 7.61 -2.48
CA ILE A 12 -7.31 7.95 -1.18
C ILE A 12 -5.97 8.67 -1.37
N VAL A 13 -5.13 8.14 -2.27
CA VAL A 13 -3.82 8.73 -2.60
C VAL A 13 -3.93 9.32 -4.00
N THR A 14 -4.28 10.60 -4.05
CA THR A 14 -4.56 11.31 -5.30
C THR A 14 -3.32 11.50 -6.19
N ASP A 15 -2.11 11.47 -5.60
CA ASP A 15 -0.85 11.54 -6.34
C ASP A 15 -0.42 10.13 -6.81
N PRO A 16 -0.41 9.85 -8.13
CA PRO A 16 -0.07 8.53 -8.66
C PRO A 16 1.38 8.13 -8.34
N LEU A 17 2.31 9.08 -8.32
CA LEU A 17 3.72 8.82 -8.06
C LEU A 17 3.92 8.40 -6.60
N VAL A 18 3.21 9.07 -5.70
CA VAL A 18 3.18 8.72 -4.28
C VAL A 18 2.54 7.36 -4.06
N LEU A 19 1.41 7.07 -4.72
CA LEU A 19 0.74 5.77 -4.64
C LEU A 19 1.68 4.63 -5.07
N ILE A 20 2.33 4.77 -6.22
CA ILE A 20 3.29 3.77 -6.73
C ILE A 20 4.43 3.55 -5.72
N ASN A 21 5.01 4.63 -5.19
CA ASN A 21 6.09 4.54 -4.22
C ASN A 21 5.65 3.89 -2.91
N LEU A 22 4.44 4.18 -2.44
CA LEU A 22 3.87 3.64 -1.21
C LEU A 22 3.62 2.13 -1.34
N VAL A 23 2.98 1.72 -2.44
CA VAL A 23 2.73 0.30 -2.76
C VAL A 23 4.06 -0.44 -2.90
N SER A 24 5.01 0.10 -3.65
CA SER A 24 6.33 -0.53 -3.87
C SER A 24 7.09 -0.76 -2.55
N GLN A 25 7.12 0.27 -1.68
CA GLN A 25 7.74 0.14 -0.36
C GLN A 25 7.04 -0.91 0.49
N ARG A 26 5.70 -0.94 0.48
CA ARG A 26 4.96 -1.91 1.28
C ARG A 26 5.14 -3.34 0.78
N VAL A 27 5.10 -3.56 -0.53
CA VAL A 27 5.35 -4.86 -1.15
C VAL A 27 6.73 -5.38 -0.77
N ARG A 28 7.77 -4.53 -0.78
CA ARG A 28 9.11 -4.92 -0.32
C ARG A 28 9.12 -5.37 1.14
N GLN A 29 8.39 -4.69 2.03
CA GLN A 29 8.29 -5.08 3.43
C GLN A 29 7.59 -6.43 3.60
N LEU A 30 6.50 -6.67 2.86
CA LEU A 30 5.79 -7.96 2.90
C LEU A 30 6.69 -9.09 2.41
N ASN A 31 7.42 -8.85 1.30
CA ASN A 31 8.38 -9.82 0.76
C ASN A 31 9.59 -10.03 1.68
N SER A 32 9.95 -9.06 2.51
CA SER A 32 11.00 -9.21 3.53
C SER A 32 10.50 -9.89 4.82
N GLY A 33 9.27 -10.41 4.83
CA GLY A 33 8.70 -11.15 5.96
C GLY A 33 7.93 -10.32 6.97
N ARG A 34 7.66 -9.03 6.70
CA ARG A 34 6.80 -8.21 7.57
C ARG A 34 5.36 -8.68 7.44
N SER A 35 4.65 -8.78 8.57
CA SER A 35 3.26 -9.21 8.55
C SER A 35 2.32 -8.17 7.90
N PRO A 36 1.27 -8.64 7.20
CA PRO A 36 0.15 -7.80 6.79
C PRO A 36 -0.54 -7.14 7.98
N LEU A 37 -1.09 -5.93 7.77
CA LEU A 37 -1.88 -5.17 8.74
C LEU A 37 -3.38 -5.47 8.66
N ILE A 38 -3.79 -6.23 7.64
CA ILE A 38 -5.15 -6.66 7.37
C ILE A 38 -5.23 -8.19 7.30
N PRO A 39 -6.41 -8.79 7.49
CA PRO A 39 -6.63 -10.20 7.19
C PRO A 39 -6.38 -10.49 5.70
N THR A 40 -5.47 -11.41 5.41
CA THR A 40 -5.14 -11.79 4.04
C THR A 40 -5.84 -13.07 3.62
N ARG A 41 -6.11 -13.18 2.32
CA ARG A 41 -6.63 -14.40 1.70
C ARG A 41 -5.48 -15.14 1.00
N PRO A 42 -5.50 -16.48 0.89
CA PRO A 42 -4.46 -17.23 0.19
C PRO A 42 -4.27 -16.81 -1.27
N SER A 43 -5.31 -16.26 -1.91
CA SER A 43 -5.28 -15.76 -3.29
C SER A 43 -4.73 -14.35 -3.45
N MET A 44 -4.34 -13.67 -2.37
CA MET A 44 -3.97 -12.25 -2.36
C MET A 44 -2.45 -12.13 -2.49
N GLY A 45 -1.97 -11.46 -3.54
CA GLY A 45 -0.55 -11.17 -3.69
C GLY A 45 -0.10 -10.01 -2.78
N ALA A 46 1.22 -9.83 -2.60
CA ALA A 46 1.76 -8.73 -1.81
C ALA A 46 1.29 -7.34 -2.28
N ALA A 47 1.11 -7.16 -3.60
CA ALA A 47 0.58 -5.92 -4.17
C ALA A 47 -0.90 -5.72 -3.83
N ASP A 48 -1.71 -6.78 -3.90
CA ASP A 48 -3.14 -6.70 -3.54
C ASP A 48 -3.30 -6.39 -2.04
N ILE A 49 -2.47 -7.00 -1.19
CA ILE A 49 -2.42 -6.72 0.25
C ILE A 49 -2.06 -5.25 0.47
N ALA A 50 -0.98 -4.76 -0.14
CA ALA A 50 -0.53 -3.38 0.02
C ALA A 50 -1.59 -2.36 -0.43
N LEU A 51 -2.23 -2.59 -1.58
CA LEU A 51 -3.32 -1.73 -2.07
C LEU A 51 -4.50 -1.74 -1.10
N THR A 52 -4.89 -2.91 -0.58
CA THR A 52 -6.01 -3.02 0.37
C THR A 52 -5.68 -2.32 1.70
N GLU A 53 -4.44 -2.40 2.18
CA GLU A 53 -4.00 -1.67 3.37
C GLU A 53 -4.03 -0.14 3.19
N ILE A 54 -3.81 0.36 1.97
CA ILE A 54 -3.97 1.78 1.63
C ILE A 54 -5.45 2.14 1.60
N ILE A 55 -6.29 1.31 0.95
CA ILE A 55 -7.75 1.49 0.88
C ILE A 55 -8.38 1.54 2.28
N GLU A 56 -7.94 0.69 3.21
CA GLU A 56 -8.40 0.70 4.61
C GLU A 56 -7.76 1.80 5.48
N GLY A 57 -6.85 2.61 4.92
CA GLY A 57 -6.16 3.68 5.65
C GLY A 57 -5.20 3.19 6.75
N LYS A 58 -4.78 1.91 6.69
CA LYS A 58 -3.82 1.30 7.64
C LYS A 58 -2.39 1.73 7.37
N ILE A 59 -2.09 2.10 6.12
CA ILE A 59 -0.81 2.69 5.73
C ILE A 59 -1.00 4.20 5.61
N LYS A 60 -0.19 4.95 6.35
CA LYS A 60 -0.13 6.40 6.25
C LYS A 60 1.26 6.81 5.79
N LEU A 61 1.33 7.81 4.93
CA LEU A 61 2.58 8.52 4.65
C LEU A 61 2.98 9.20 5.94
N ILE A 62 4.02 8.68 6.59
CA ILE A 62 4.69 9.43 7.65
C ILE A 62 5.57 10.41 6.90
N GLU A 63 5.12 11.66 6.79
CA GLU A 63 5.99 12.75 6.38
C GLU A 63 7.16 12.76 7.35
N ARG A 64 8.31 12.28 6.89
CA ARG A 64 9.54 12.44 7.66
C ARG A 64 9.79 13.95 7.67
N PRO A 65 9.73 14.62 8.83
CA PRO A 65 9.99 16.04 8.87
C PRO A 65 11.37 16.29 8.28
N LEU A 66 11.48 17.28 7.39
CA LEU A 66 12.77 17.72 6.88
C LEU A 66 13.64 18.07 8.10
N PRO A 67 14.89 17.57 8.18
CA PRO A 67 15.80 18.01 9.22
C PRO A 67 15.93 19.53 9.11
N GLN A 68 15.53 20.25 10.16
CA GLN A 68 15.74 21.69 10.31
C GLN A 68 17.23 21.99 10.49
#